data_AF-J3ATY1-F1
#
_entry.id   AF-J3ATY1-F1
#
_cell.length_a   1.000
_cell.length_b   1.000
_cell.length_c   1.000
_cell.angle_alpha   90.00
_cell.angle_beta   90.00
_cell.angle_gamma   90.00
#
_symmetry.space_group_name_H-M   'P 1'
#
loop_
_entity.id
_entity.type
_entity.pdbx_description
1 polymer ?
#
loop_
_entity_poly.entity_id
_entity_poly.type
_entity_poly.pdbx_seq_one_letter_code
_entity_poly.pdbx_strand_id
1 'polypeptide(L)'
;MSASLRVITAGQRAETATGASLSQRVGQLQAEAKRLAGEHIDALRANLIQTQQVADEIARGGDAYPPGVRDIARRLGEDSVAKALMIEGIMARL
;
A
#
# COMPACT_ATOMS: atom_id res chain seq x y z
N MET A 1 43.19 -33.82 -35.30
CA MET A 1 41.82 -33.47 -34.84
C MET A 1 41.76 -31.95 -34.76
N SER A 2 41.15 -31.29 -35.75
CA SER A 2 41.14 -29.82 -35.85
C SER A 2 39.80 -29.29 -35.36
N ALA A 3 39.80 -28.43 -34.35
CA ALA A 3 38.59 -27.83 -33.79
C ALA A 3 38.24 -26.56 -34.58
N SER A 4 37.10 -26.57 -35.26
CA SER A 4 36.59 -25.43 -36.02
C SER A 4 36.06 -24.35 -35.07
N LEU A 5 36.78 -23.24 -34.94
CA LEU A 5 36.31 -22.06 -34.23
C LEU A 5 35.29 -21.32 -35.11
N ARG A 6 34.01 -21.30 -34.68
CA ARG A 6 32.98 -20.43 -35.27
C ARG A 6 33.05 -19.06 -34.61
N VAL A 7 33.32 -18.04 -35.42
CA VAL A 7 33.17 -16.63 -35.02
C VAL A 7 31.69 -16.30 -34.99
N ILE A 8 31.14 -16.12 -33.79
CA ILE A 8 29.80 -15.57 -33.60
C ILE A 8 29.92 -14.07 -33.84
N THR A 9 29.42 -13.59 -34.96
CA THR A 9 29.31 -12.14 -35.21
C THR A 9 28.34 -11.57 -34.18
N ALA A 10 28.66 -10.40 -33.62
CA ALA A 10 27.87 -9.72 -32.59
C ALA A 10 26.43 -9.34 -33.05
N GLY A 11 26.05 -9.63 -34.29
CA GLY A 11 24.75 -9.29 -34.87
C GLY A 11 23.59 -10.19 -34.43
N GLN A 12 23.83 -11.39 -33.89
CA GLN A 12 22.74 -12.31 -33.49
C GLN A 12 22.37 -12.26 -31.99
N ARG A 13 22.99 -11.40 -31.18
CA ARG A 13 22.65 -11.26 -29.76
C ARG A 13 21.61 -10.17 -29.45
N ALA A 14 21.16 -9.45 -30.48
CA ALA A 14 20.20 -8.36 -30.31
C ALA A 14 18.74 -8.77 -30.52
N GLU A 15 18.44 -10.00 -30.97
CA GLU A 15 17.07 -10.39 -31.33
C GLU A 15 16.28 -11.14 -30.24
N THR A 16 16.87 -11.46 -29.08
CA THR A 16 16.16 -12.23 -28.04
C THR A 16 15.92 -11.49 -26.72
N ALA A 17 16.04 -10.15 -26.70
CA ALA A 17 15.80 -9.35 -25.49
C ALA A 17 14.73 -8.25 -25.64
N THR A 18 13.91 -8.29 -26.70
CA THR A 18 12.84 -7.29 -26.91
C THR A 18 11.48 -7.89 -26.54
N GLY A 19 11.34 -8.40 -25.31
CA GLY A 19 10.15 -9.15 -24.87
C GLY A 19 9.01 -8.31 -24.27
N ALA A 20 9.25 -7.03 -23.98
CA ALA A 20 8.20 -6.09 -23.59
C ALA A 20 8.48 -4.75 -24.27
N SER A 21 7.52 -4.22 -25.03
CA SER A 21 7.60 -2.84 -25.50
C SER A 21 7.70 -1.90 -24.29
N LEU A 22 8.36 -0.75 -24.43
CA LEU A 22 8.42 0.26 -23.36
C LEU A 22 7.03 0.51 -22.75
N SER A 23 6.00 0.57 -23.59
CA SER A 23 4.60 0.70 -23.19
C SER A 23 4.10 -0.45 -22.30
N GLN A 24 4.45 -1.70 -22.61
CA GLN A 24 4.11 -2.85 -21.78
C GLN A 24 4.79 -2.79 -20.41
N ARG A 25 6.06 -2.38 -20.36
CA ARG A 25 6.80 -2.21 -19.09
C ARG A 25 6.21 -1.08 -18.24
N VAL A 26 5.87 0.04 -18.87
CA VAL A 26 5.19 1.16 -18.19
C VAL A 26 3.84 0.71 -17.64
N GLY A 27 3.06 -0.05 -18.42
CA GLY A 27 1.77 -0.60 -17.97
C GLY A 27 1.91 -1.51 -16.75
N GLN A 28 2.91 -2.39 -16.73
CA GLN A 28 3.20 -3.25 -15.58
C GLN A 28 3.55 -2.45 -14.32
N LEU A 29 4.45 -1.47 -14.44
CA LEU A 29 4.84 -0.60 -13.32
C LEU A 29 3.67 0.22 -12.78
N GLN A 30 2.81 0.72 -13.67
CA GLN A 30 1.60 1.45 -13.26
C GLN A 30 0.60 0.55 -12.52
N ALA A 31 0.44 -0.70 -12.96
CA ALA A 31 -0.43 -1.66 -12.28
C ALA A 31 0.13 -2.01 -10.88
N GLU A 32 1.44 -2.20 -10.78
CA GLU A 32 2.12 -2.45 -9.50
C GLU A 32 1.99 -1.25 -8.56
N ALA A 33 2.20 -0.03 -9.05
CA ALA A 33 2.04 1.19 -8.26
C ALA A 33 0.61 1.34 -7.72
N LYS A 34 -0.41 1.02 -8.53
CA LYS A 34 -1.82 1.03 -8.08
C LYS A 34 -2.08 -0.03 -7.00
N ARG A 35 -1.54 -1.24 -7.14
CA ARG A 35 -1.66 -2.29 -6.12
C ARG A 35 -1.03 -1.85 -4.80
N LEU A 36 0.20 -1.35 -4.83
CA LEU A 36 0.90 -0.85 -3.64
C LEU A 36 0.16 0.32 -2.98
N ALA A 37 -0.41 1.23 -3.77
CA ALA A 37 -1.24 2.31 -3.24
C ALA A 37 -2.48 1.77 -2.51
N GLY A 38 -3.14 0.75 -3.06
CA GLY A 38 -4.26 0.06 -2.41
C GLY A 38 -3.87 -0.53 -1.05
N GLU A 39 -2.73 -1.23 -1.00
CA GLU A 39 -2.20 -1.81 0.25
C GLU A 39 -1.89 -0.74 1.31
N HIS A 40 -1.34 0.40 0.89
CA HIS A 40 -1.10 1.53 1.79
C HIS A 40 -2.41 2.15 2.31
N ILE A 41 -3.46 2.21 1.49
CA ILE A 41 -4.79 2.69 1.91
C ILE A 41 -5.41 1.72 2.92
N ASP A 42 -5.29 0.41 2.69
CA ASP A 42 -5.75 -0.61 3.63
C ASP A 42 -5.01 -0.53 4.98
N ALA A 43 -3.70 -0.31 4.94
CA ALA A 43 -2.90 -0.07 6.14
C ALA A 43 -3.37 1.18 6.91
N LEU A 44 -3.69 2.28 6.20
CA LEU A 44 -4.27 3.47 6.81
C LEU A 44 -5.61 3.16 7.49
N ARG A 45 -6.50 2.40 6.83
CA ARG A 45 -7.79 1.99 7.41
C ARG A 45 -7.58 1.16 8.68
N ALA A 46 -6.67 0.19 8.65
CA ALA A 46 -6.34 -0.63 9.81
C ALA A 46 -5.81 0.22 10.99
N ASN A 47 -4.94 1.21 10.70
CA ASN A 47 -4.42 2.13 11.70
C ASN A 47 -5.53 3.00 12.33
N LEU A 48 -6.54 3.42 11.58
CA LEU A 48 -7.68 4.16 12.12
C LEU A 48 -8.51 3.30 13.09
N ILE A 49 -8.72 2.03 12.76
CA ILE A 49 -9.41 1.08 13.65
C ILE A 49 -8.59 0.87 14.93
N GLN A 50 -7.28 0.65 14.81
CA GLN A 50 -6.40 0.53 15.97
C GLN A 50 -6.37 1.81 16.81
N THR A 51 -6.36 2.98 16.16
CA THR A 51 -6.44 4.27 16.85
C THR A 51 -7.71 4.39 17.67
N GLN A 52 -8.86 3.94 17.13
CA GLN A 52 -10.10 3.91 17.89
C GLN A 52 -10.01 2.98 19.11
N GLN A 53 -9.42 1.79 18.98
CA GLN A 53 -9.28 0.87 20.12
C GLN A 53 -8.49 1.51 21.26
N VAL A 54 -7.33 2.10 20.95
CA VAL A 54 -6.48 2.78 21.94
C VAL A 54 -7.18 4.01 22.52
N ALA A 55 -7.85 4.79 21.68
CA ALA A 55 -8.65 5.93 22.11
C ALA A 55 -9.75 5.54 23.10
N ASP A 56 -10.44 4.42 22.85
CA ASP A 56 -11.49 3.90 23.73
C ASP A 56 -10.93 3.43 25.07
N GLU A 57 -9.79 2.77 25.07
CA GLU A 57 -9.10 2.36 26.30
C GLU A 57 -8.73 3.58 27.17
N ILE A 58 -8.17 4.63 26.55
CA ILE A 58 -7.83 5.88 27.24
C ILE A 58 -9.08 6.59 27.76
N ALA A 59 -10.11 6.71 26.93
CA ALA A 59 -11.35 7.40 27.28
C ALA A 59 -12.07 6.72 28.46
N ARG A 60 -11.99 5.39 28.57
CA ARG A 60 -12.61 4.59 29.63
C ARG A 60 -11.72 4.36 30.84
N GLY A 61 -10.43 4.69 30.79
CA GLY A 61 -9.46 4.42 31.84
C GLY A 61 -9.63 5.22 33.14
N GLY A 62 -10.71 6.00 33.28
CA GLY A 62 -11.06 6.69 34.52
C GLY A 62 -9.95 7.65 35.00
N ASP A 63 -9.70 7.66 36.29
CA ASP A 63 -8.76 8.59 36.92
C ASP A 63 -7.28 8.33 36.58
N ALA A 64 -6.96 7.22 35.89
CA ALA A 64 -5.62 6.97 35.37
C ALA A 64 -5.20 7.96 34.27
N TYR A 65 -6.17 8.60 33.60
CA TYR A 65 -5.93 9.55 32.52
C TYR A 65 -6.56 10.91 32.82
N PRO A 66 -5.89 12.04 32.54
CA PRO A 66 -6.47 13.37 32.75
C PRO A 66 -7.76 13.59 31.97
N PRO A 67 -8.75 14.35 32.50
CA PRO A 67 -10.04 14.53 31.87
C PRO A 67 -9.97 15.11 30.44
N GLY A 68 -9.05 16.03 30.19
CA GLY A 68 -8.84 16.59 28.83
C GLY A 68 -8.29 15.56 27.84
N VAL A 69 -7.42 14.65 28.29
CA VAL A 69 -6.88 13.57 27.43
C VAL A 69 -7.98 12.56 27.10
N ARG A 70 -8.83 12.20 28.07
CA ARG A 70 -9.99 11.32 27.85
C ARG A 70 -10.98 11.91 26.86
N ASP A 71 -11.22 13.22 26.92
CA ASP A 71 -12.10 13.91 26.00
C ASP A 71 -11.58 13.88 24.56
N ILE A 72 -10.30 14.22 24.38
CA ILE A 72 -9.63 14.13 23.08
C ILE A 72 -9.69 12.70 22.54
N ALA A 73 -9.38 11.70 23.38
CA ALA A 73 -9.41 10.30 23.00
C ALA A 73 -10.80 9.88 22.51
N ARG A 74 -11.87 10.19 23.25
CA ARG A 74 -13.24 9.87 22.85
C ARG A 74 -13.59 10.43 21.46
N ARG A 75 -13.31 11.72 21.25
CA ARG A 75 -13.57 12.40 19.97
C ARG A 75 -12.73 11.81 18.83
N LEU A 76 -11.48 11.45 19.12
CA LEU A 76 -10.58 10.81 18.17
C LEU A 76 -11.06 9.40 17.78
N GLY A 77 -11.56 8.62 18.73
CA GLY A 77 -12.12 7.29 18.45
C GLY A 77 -13.35 7.35 17.55
N GLU A 78 -14.27 8.26 17.84
CA GLU A 78 -15.47 8.52 17.01
C GLU A 78 -15.09 8.95 15.57
N ASP A 79 -14.17 9.91 15.43
CA ASP A 79 -13.72 10.39 14.11
C ASP A 79 -12.96 9.30 13.34
N SER A 80 -12.10 8.53 14.01
CA SER A 80 -11.30 7.48 13.37
C SER A 80 -12.18 6.39 12.75
N VAL A 81 -13.24 5.96 13.45
CA VAL A 81 -14.21 4.99 12.91
C VAL A 81 -14.96 5.57 11.72
N ALA A 82 -15.46 6.80 11.82
CA ALA A 82 -16.15 7.45 10.71
C ALA A 82 -15.27 7.54 9.46
N LYS A 83 -13.99 7.91 9.61
CA LYS A 83 -13.05 7.97 8.48
C LYS A 83 -12.70 6.61 7.92
N ALA A 84 -12.53 5.58 8.76
CA ALA A 84 -12.27 4.22 8.29
C ALA A 84 -13.40 3.70 7.38
N LEU A 85 -14.66 3.92 7.79
CA LEU A 85 -15.84 3.54 6.99
C LEU A 85 -15.95 4.34 5.69
N MET A 86 -15.61 5.63 5.70
CA MET A 86 -15.59 6.45 4.48
C MET A 86 -14.54 5.96 3.49
N ILE A 87 -13.34 5.63 3.96
CA ILE A 87 -12.26 5.07 3.12
C ILE A 87 -12.70 3.74 2.52
N GLU A 88 -13.24 2.84 3.33
CA GLU A 88 -13.77 1.55 2.86
C GLU A 88 -14.84 1.74 1.79
N GLY A 89 -15.78 2.65 2.01
CA GLY A 89 -16.82 2.96 1.03
C GLY A 89 -16.26 3.50 -0.30
N ILE A 90 -15.20 4.32 -0.26
CA ILE A 90 -14.52 4.81 -1.47
C ILE A 90 -13.84 3.66 -2.20
N MET A 91 -13.10 2.82 -1.47
CA MET A 91 -12.36 1.68 -2.05
C MET A 91 -13.30 0.64 -2.65
N ALA A 92 -14.48 0.40 -2.08
CA ALA A 92 -15.46 -0.54 -2.62
C ALA A 92 -16.03 -0.14 -4.00
N ARG A 93 -15.78 1.09 -4.45
CA ARG A 93 -16.26 1.61 -5.75
C ARG A 93 -15.18 1.68 -6.83
N LEU A 94 -13.92 1.45 -6.47
CA LEU A 94 -12.77 1.46 -7.39
C LEU A 94 -12.53 0.06 -7.97
#